data_AF-A0A661V2T5-F1
#
_entry.id   AF-A0A661V2T5-F1
#
_cell.length_a   1.000
_cell.length_b   1.000
_cell.length_c   1.000
_cell.angle_alpha   90.00
_cell.angle_beta   90.00
_cell.angle_gamma   90.00
#
_symmetry.space_group_name_H-M   'P 1'
#
loop_
_entity.id
_entity.type
_entity.pdbx_description
1 polymer ?
#
loop_
_entity_poly.entity_id
_entity_poly.type
_entity_poly.pdbx_seq_one_letter_code
_entity_poly.pdbx_strand_id
1 'polypeptide(L)'
;MEKKKMETKLIAVCGLDCTTCDVRRAPTDAQAAGRVVAWFREMGWLAEDEGMAQVVQRSMYCQGCRGDRQVHWSPDCPILRCCVDERGLTFCYQCDEFPCRRLDERAGQSERYAQALDRLQRMEQARDGFVQWLLDAPAPSIRYLTLRHLLECPETDAEVQAERREVHTSGPVPTILAGQTEAGNWAGEHSYYTPKYVSTHWSMLLLTELAADGGDPRLRRGAEFMLAATRAELGKALDEGKRGLSCFWGNLLRYVLHCGYAADPRMEAVVRYLVRDAGEGGWRCPYNDDLPCAWGAARALWALAALPARSGSSIGKADVEAAIQSGLTFLVEKHHLVEADYPISGRTHPLWFRLNFPLFYQTDVLFVLRVLAELDALDHPGARPALEWLVSRRQANGHWRGASPFRRRTWEGVADGREETDRWASLHAALVLRRARWPVPGL
;
A
#
# COMPACT_ATOMS: atom_id res chain seq x y z
N MET A 1 -21.97 13.15 -0.28
CA MET A 1 -21.41 14.45 -0.72
C MET A 1 -21.29 15.47 0.41
N GLU A 2 -22.26 15.60 1.33
CA GLU A 2 -22.22 16.59 2.43
C GLU A 2 -21.10 16.36 3.46
N LYS A 3 -20.83 15.10 3.83
CA LYS A 3 -19.83 14.76 4.86
C LYS A 3 -18.40 15.18 4.46
N LYS A 4 -18.00 14.88 3.21
CA LYS A 4 -16.71 15.29 2.62
C LYS A 4 -16.57 16.82 2.55
N LYS A 5 -17.66 17.53 2.20
CA LYS A 5 -17.72 19.01 2.22
C LYS A 5 -17.57 19.60 3.63
N MET A 6 -18.02 18.87 4.65
CA MET A 6 -18.00 19.29 6.05
C MET A 6 -16.61 19.08 6.69
N GLU A 7 -15.90 18.01 6.34
CA GLU A 7 -14.51 17.76 6.75
C GLU A 7 -13.54 18.80 6.14
N THR A 8 -13.73 19.19 4.87
CA THR A 8 -12.92 20.25 4.24
C THR A 8 -13.05 21.61 4.93
N LYS A 9 -14.21 21.91 5.56
CA LYS A 9 -14.43 23.15 6.32
C LYS A 9 -13.64 23.20 7.63
N LEU A 10 -13.15 22.07 8.14
CA LEU A 10 -12.50 21.96 9.45
C LEU A 10 -10.97 21.86 9.36
N ILE A 11 -10.39 21.82 8.18
CA ILE A 11 -8.94 21.98 7.96
C ILE A 11 -8.64 23.46 7.67
N ALA A 12 -7.66 24.03 8.35
CA ALA A 12 -7.20 25.40 8.12
C ALA A 12 -6.59 25.57 6.71
N VAL A 13 -6.54 26.80 6.21
CA VAL A 13 -5.89 27.12 4.92
C VAL A 13 -4.44 26.64 4.86
N CYS A 14 -3.74 26.66 6.00
CA CYS A 14 -2.36 26.22 6.16
C CYS A 14 -2.20 24.71 6.46
N GLY A 15 -3.28 23.92 6.35
CA GLY A 15 -3.25 22.48 6.56
C GLY A 15 -3.40 22.02 8.00
N LEU A 16 -3.53 22.91 8.98
CA LEU A 16 -3.77 22.52 10.38
C LEU A 16 -5.13 21.83 10.51
N ASP A 17 -5.13 20.68 11.18
CA ASP A 17 -6.36 20.03 11.59
C ASP A 17 -7.01 20.81 12.73
N CYS A 18 -8.16 21.45 12.46
CA CYS A 18 -8.92 22.16 13.48
C CYS A 18 -9.98 21.28 14.15
N THR A 19 -10.20 20.05 13.69
CA THR A 19 -11.20 19.12 14.28
C THR A 19 -10.84 18.73 15.70
N THR A 20 -9.55 18.74 16.04
CA THR A 20 -9.01 18.40 17.36
C THR A 20 -8.68 19.63 18.21
N CYS A 21 -8.88 20.85 17.68
CA CYS A 21 -8.48 22.08 18.37
C CYS A 21 -9.47 22.47 19.48
N ASP A 22 -9.02 22.44 20.73
CA ASP A 22 -9.86 22.76 21.90
C ASP A 22 -10.40 24.20 21.87
N VAL A 23 -9.60 25.20 21.48
CA VAL A 23 -10.04 26.60 21.36
C VAL A 23 -11.19 26.76 20.35
N ARG A 24 -11.20 25.97 19.28
CA ARG A 24 -12.30 25.96 18.30
C ARG A 24 -13.53 25.22 18.83
N ARG A 25 -13.32 24.10 19.52
CA ARG A 25 -14.39 23.21 20.01
C ARG A 25 -15.07 23.74 21.27
N ALA A 26 -14.38 24.53 22.09
CA ALA A 26 -14.83 24.96 23.41
C ALA A 26 -16.26 25.55 23.45
N PRO A 27 -16.72 26.36 22.47
CA PRO A 27 -18.10 26.86 22.49
C PRO A 27 -19.18 25.77 22.39
N THR A 28 -18.85 24.58 21.88
CA THR A 28 -19.80 23.51 21.57
C THR A 28 -19.48 22.17 22.22
N ASP A 29 -18.36 22.04 22.91
CA ASP A 29 -17.86 20.80 23.50
C ASP A 29 -17.44 21.04 24.95
N ALA A 30 -18.15 20.42 25.89
CA ALA A 30 -17.94 20.61 27.32
C ALA A 30 -16.56 20.15 27.81
N GLN A 31 -15.96 19.12 27.20
CA GLN A 31 -14.63 18.66 27.59
C GLN A 31 -13.55 19.62 27.07
N ALA A 32 -13.68 20.08 25.83
CA ALA A 32 -12.79 21.09 25.28
C ALA A 32 -12.90 22.41 26.06
N ALA A 33 -14.12 22.82 26.42
CA ALA A 33 -14.38 23.97 27.28
C ALA A 33 -13.63 23.88 28.61
N GLY A 34 -13.72 22.74 29.30
CA GLY A 34 -13.03 22.52 30.57
C GLY A 34 -11.51 22.69 30.45
N ARG A 35 -10.91 22.11 29.40
CA ARG A 35 -9.46 22.23 29.14
C ARG A 35 -9.06 23.67 28.80
N VAL A 36 -9.84 24.38 27.98
CA VAL A 36 -9.55 25.77 27.61
C VAL A 36 -9.64 26.72 28.81
N VAL A 37 -10.68 26.60 29.64
CA VAL A 37 -10.84 27.45 30.84
C VAL A 37 -9.69 27.22 31.82
N ALA A 38 -9.32 25.95 32.06
CA ALA A 38 -8.20 25.63 32.94
C ALA A 38 -6.89 26.26 32.42
N TRP A 39 -6.62 26.09 31.12
CA TRP A 39 -5.45 26.69 30.47
C TRP A 39 -5.45 28.22 30.53
N PHE A 40 -6.58 28.87 30.27
CA PHE A 40 -6.66 30.34 30.30
C PHE A 40 -6.49 30.91 31.72
N ARG A 41 -6.93 30.20 32.76
CA ARG A 41 -6.65 30.58 34.16
C ARG A 41 -5.18 30.43 34.50
N GLU A 42 -4.54 29.35 34.06
CA GLU A 42 -3.09 29.15 34.22
C GLU A 42 -2.28 30.28 33.57
N MET A 43 -2.74 30.76 32.41
CA MET A 43 -2.14 31.90 31.70
C MET A 43 -2.50 33.28 32.30
N GLY A 44 -3.38 33.33 33.32
CA GLY A 44 -3.85 34.57 33.94
C GLY A 44 -4.82 35.39 33.08
N TRP A 45 -5.41 34.81 32.04
CA TRP A 45 -6.38 35.48 31.16
C TRP A 45 -7.83 35.41 31.67
N LEU A 46 -8.08 34.50 32.62
CA LEU A 46 -9.34 34.37 33.34
C LEU A 46 -9.07 34.37 34.85
N ALA A 47 -9.95 35.01 35.61
CA ALA A 47 -9.97 34.88 37.07
C ALA A 47 -10.55 33.52 37.52
N GLU A 48 -10.40 33.19 38.80
CA GLU A 48 -10.85 31.89 39.36
C GLU A 48 -12.37 31.66 39.23
N ASP A 49 -13.15 32.73 39.27
CA ASP A 49 -14.61 32.72 39.12
C ASP A 49 -15.08 32.82 37.65
N GLU A 50 -14.16 33.11 36.71
CA GLU A 50 -14.46 33.25 35.29
C GLU A 50 -14.36 31.93 34.53
N GLY A 51 -15.25 31.71 33.58
CA GLY A 51 -15.33 30.47 32.80
C GLY A 51 -15.70 30.72 31.34
N MET A 52 -16.38 29.75 30.72
CA MET A 52 -16.72 29.82 29.29
C MET A 52 -17.60 31.03 28.92
N ALA A 53 -18.40 31.55 29.84
CA ALA A 53 -19.19 32.76 29.60
C ALA A 53 -18.28 33.95 29.24
N GLN A 54 -17.21 34.16 30.01
CA GLN A 54 -16.20 35.20 29.74
C GLN A 54 -15.39 34.89 28.48
N VAL A 55 -15.04 33.62 28.24
CA VAL A 55 -14.35 33.20 26.99
C VAL A 55 -15.15 33.61 25.75
N VAL A 56 -16.47 33.36 25.74
CA VAL A 56 -17.34 33.71 24.63
C VAL A 56 -17.56 35.23 24.56
N GLN A 57 -17.81 35.88 25.69
CA GLN A 57 -18.02 37.34 25.77
C GLN A 57 -16.80 38.12 25.27
N ARG A 58 -15.59 37.63 25.55
CA ARG A 58 -14.31 38.24 25.14
C ARG A 58 -13.80 37.73 23.80
N SER A 59 -14.59 36.94 23.07
CA SER A 59 -14.21 36.37 21.77
C SER A 59 -12.92 35.54 21.78
N MET A 60 -12.59 34.90 22.90
CA MET A 60 -11.36 34.11 23.09
C MET A 60 -11.49 32.68 22.54
N TYR A 61 -12.14 32.52 21.39
CA TYR A 61 -12.36 31.25 20.70
C TYR A 61 -12.08 31.40 19.19
N CYS A 62 -12.19 30.32 18.42
CA CYS A 62 -11.82 30.34 17.00
C CYS A 62 -12.92 29.81 16.07
N GLN A 63 -13.47 30.65 15.21
CA GLN A 63 -14.35 30.22 14.11
C GLN A 63 -13.61 29.81 12.84
N GLY A 64 -12.28 29.83 12.86
CA GLY A 64 -11.41 29.24 11.84
C GLY A 64 -11.02 30.22 10.75
N CYS A 65 -10.03 29.85 9.94
CA CYS A 65 -9.32 30.81 9.08
C CYS A 65 -10.15 31.43 7.95
N ARG A 66 -11.36 30.92 7.72
CA ARG A 66 -12.30 31.39 6.69
C ARG A 66 -13.61 31.93 7.30
N GLY A 67 -13.64 32.09 8.62
CA GLY A 67 -14.77 32.64 9.38
C GLY A 67 -14.54 34.10 9.75
N ASP A 68 -15.35 34.60 10.69
CA ASP A 68 -15.20 35.97 11.19
C ASP A 68 -13.85 36.15 11.92
N ARG A 69 -13.10 37.17 11.50
CA ARG A 69 -11.77 37.46 12.01
C ARG A 69 -11.79 38.04 13.43
N GLN A 70 -12.91 38.63 13.85
CA GLN A 70 -13.06 39.15 15.22
C GLN A 70 -13.04 38.03 16.28
N VAL A 71 -13.29 36.80 15.86
CA VAL A 71 -13.35 35.59 16.68
C VAL A 71 -12.40 34.51 16.14
N HIS A 72 -11.26 34.94 15.60
CA HIS A 72 -10.19 34.05 15.16
C HIS A 72 -9.05 34.07 16.18
N TRP A 73 -8.52 32.88 16.52
CA TRP A 73 -7.45 32.75 17.52
C TRP A 73 -6.15 33.51 17.19
N SER A 74 -5.86 33.67 15.89
CA SER A 74 -4.65 34.36 15.42
C SER A 74 -5.03 35.26 14.24
N PRO A 75 -5.72 36.39 14.49
CA PRO A 75 -6.32 37.20 13.43
C PRO A 75 -5.25 37.76 12.48
N ASP A 76 -4.07 38.10 13.00
CA ASP A 76 -2.96 38.67 12.22
C ASP A 76 -2.06 37.62 11.55
N CYS A 77 -2.50 36.37 11.44
CA CYS A 77 -1.71 35.29 10.85
C CYS A 77 -1.28 35.64 9.40
N PRO A 78 0.04 35.70 9.10
CA PRO A 78 0.53 36.08 7.77
C PRO A 78 0.13 35.11 6.65
N ILE A 79 -0.05 33.82 6.97
CA ILE A 79 -0.50 32.81 6.01
C ILE A 79 -1.99 33.02 5.68
N LEU A 80 -2.80 33.38 6.68
CA LEU A 80 -4.21 33.69 6.47
C LEU A 80 -4.34 34.92 5.55
N ARG A 81 -3.58 35.99 5.82
CA ARG A 81 -3.55 37.17 4.96
C ARG A 81 -3.23 36.87 3.50
N CYS A 82 -2.14 36.15 3.27
CA CYS A 82 -1.73 35.81 1.91
C CYS A 82 -2.72 34.84 1.23
N CYS A 83 -2.95 33.66 1.82
CA CYS A 83 -3.69 32.60 1.14
C CYS A 83 -5.21 32.89 1.11
N VAL A 84 -5.80 33.44 2.16
CA VAL A 84 -7.26 33.66 2.23
C VAL A 84 -7.64 35.03 1.69
N ASP A 85 -7.04 36.10 2.21
CA ASP A 85 -7.50 37.46 1.91
C ASP A 85 -6.99 37.96 0.54
N GLU A 86 -5.69 37.82 0.29
CA GLU A 86 -5.06 38.35 -0.92
C GLU A 86 -5.29 37.43 -2.12
N ARG A 87 -5.13 36.12 -1.95
CA ARG A 87 -5.19 35.13 -3.05
C ARG A 87 -6.52 34.37 -3.16
N GLY A 88 -7.44 34.51 -2.20
CA GLY A 88 -8.75 33.85 -2.24
C GLY A 88 -8.71 32.32 -2.26
N LEU A 89 -7.61 31.71 -1.80
CA LEU A 89 -7.40 30.27 -1.83
C LEU A 89 -8.17 29.59 -0.70
N THR A 90 -8.70 28.40 -1.02
CA THR A 90 -9.25 27.52 0.01
C THR A 90 -8.13 26.89 0.82
N PHE A 91 -7.04 26.50 0.18
CA PHE A 91 -5.86 25.93 0.82
C PHE A 91 -4.59 26.47 0.17
N CYS A 92 -3.52 26.60 0.96
CA CYS A 92 -2.27 27.12 0.41
C CYS A 92 -1.64 26.21 -0.66
N TYR A 93 -1.98 24.92 -0.74
CA TYR A 93 -1.52 24.05 -1.84
C TYR A 93 -2.05 24.44 -3.23
N GLN A 94 -3.08 25.28 -3.28
CA GLN A 94 -3.63 25.78 -4.54
C GLN A 94 -2.80 26.94 -5.10
N CYS A 95 -1.79 27.40 -4.35
CA CYS A 95 -0.86 28.44 -4.74
C CYS A 95 0.19 27.87 -5.72
N ASP A 96 0.53 28.65 -6.74
CA ASP A 96 1.60 28.36 -7.71
C ASP A 96 3.00 28.31 -7.08
N GLU A 97 3.21 29.08 -6.02
CA GLU A 97 4.43 29.08 -5.22
C GLU A 97 4.46 27.97 -4.14
N PHE A 98 3.54 27.01 -4.15
CA PHE A 98 3.50 25.97 -3.12
C PHE A 98 4.54 24.86 -3.35
N PRO A 99 5.21 24.34 -2.31
CA PRO A 99 5.28 24.89 -0.95
C PRO A 99 6.11 26.19 -0.93
N CYS A 100 5.57 27.23 -0.29
CA CYS A 100 6.25 28.52 -0.22
C CYS A 100 7.13 28.60 1.02
N ARG A 101 8.16 29.45 0.98
CA ARG A 101 9.13 29.65 2.07
C ARG A 101 8.47 29.87 3.45
N ARG A 102 7.34 30.58 3.51
CA ARG A 102 6.62 30.83 4.78
C ARG A 102 6.05 29.55 5.40
N LEU A 103 5.62 28.60 4.59
CA LEU A 103 5.12 27.32 5.08
C LEU A 103 6.27 26.43 5.54
N ASP A 104 7.37 26.39 4.79
CA ASP A 104 8.57 25.62 5.16
C ASP A 104 9.16 26.10 6.47
N GLU A 105 9.35 27.43 6.61
CA GLU A 105 9.84 28.03 7.85
C GLU A 105 8.93 27.71 9.04
N ARG A 106 7.62 27.67 8.84
CA ARG A 106 6.66 27.33 9.90
C ARG A 106 6.63 25.84 10.22
N ALA A 107 6.77 24.98 9.22
CA ALA A 107 6.88 23.54 9.39
C ALA A 107 8.10 23.18 10.26
N GLY A 108 9.22 23.89 10.09
CA GLY A 108 10.42 23.71 10.91
C GLY A 108 10.28 24.11 12.39
N GLN A 109 9.21 24.81 12.78
CA GLN A 109 9.02 25.30 14.16
C GLN A 109 8.36 24.28 15.10
N SER A 110 7.56 23.35 14.58
CA SER A 110 6.92 22.32 15.40
C SER A 110 6.43 21.15 14.56
N GLU A 111 6.39 19.96 15.16
CA GLU A 111 5.85 18.75 14.54
C GLU A 111 4.40 18.95 14.06
N ARG A 112 3.58 19.70 14.80
CA ARG A 112 2.21 20.03 14.41
C ARG A 112 2.14 20.81 13.09
N TYR A 113 3.08 21.73 12.85
CA TYR A 113 3.14 22.49 11.60
C TYR A 113 3.77 21.68 10.47
N ALA A 114 4.74 20.80 10.75
CA ALA A 114 5.26 19.84 9.77
C ALA A 114 4.13 18.93 9.25
N GLN A 115 3.34 18.33 10.14
CA GLN A 115 2.16 17.53 9.77
C GLN A 115 1.10 18.32 8.98
N ALA A 116 1.02 19.64 9.19
CA ALA A 116 0.13 20.51 8.44
C ALA A 116 0.61 20.74 7.00
N LEU A 117 1.93 20.94 6.80
CA LEU A 117 2.53 21.04 5.48
C LEU A 117 2.42 19.71 4.72
N ASP A 118 2.73 18.58 5.36
CA ASP A 118 2.57 17.24 4.78
C ASP A 118 1.12 17.00 4.33
N ARG A 119 0.14 17.46 5.12
CA ARG A 119 -1.28 17.39 4.72
C ARG A 119 -1.56 18.23 3.47
N LEU A 120 -1.03 19.46 3.37
CA LEU A 120 -1.21 20.29 2.18
C LEU A 120 -0.55 19.67 0.94
N GLN A 121 0.66 19.12 1.07
CA GLN A 121 1.35 18.44 -0.03
C GLN A 121 0.57 17.20 -0.49
N ARG A 122 0.00 16.42 0.44
CA ARG A 122 -0.90 15.31 0.10
C ARG A 122 -2.16 15.80 -0.63
N MET A 123 -2.74 16.92 -0.21
CA MET A 123 -3.91 17.50 -0.88
C MET A 123 -3.58 18.06 -2.26
N GLU A 124 -2.36 18.58 -2.46
CA GLU A 124 -1.84 18.98 -3.77
C GLU A 124 -1.72 17.77 -4.70
N GLN A 125 -1.08 16.72 -4.22
CA GLN A 125 -0.92 15.45 -4.95
C GLN A 125 -2.28 14.83 -5.25
N ALA A 126 -3.23 14.87 -4.31
CA ALA A 126 -4.60 14.42 -4.53
C ALA A 126 -5.38 15.33 -5.52
N ARG A 127 -4.90 16.55 -5.79
CA ARG A 127 -5.43 17.42 -6.83
C ARG A 127 -4.97 17.02 -8.22
N ASP A 128 -3.92 16.21 -8.32
CA ASP A 128 -3.56 15.56 -9.57
C ASP A 128 -4.72 14.68 -10.02
N GLY A 129 -5.20 14.90 -11.25
CA GLY A 129 -6.27 14.11 -11.84
C GLY A 129 -5.99 12.61 -11.80
N PHE A 130 -4.71 12.22 -11.83
CA PHE A 130 -4.28 10.84 -11.68
C PHE A 130 -4.60 10.26 -10.30
N VAL A 131 -4.20 10.94 -9.22
CA VAL A 131 -4.42 10.45 -7.85
C VAL A 131 -5.91 10.47 -7.54
N GLN A 132 -6.64 11.54 -7.90
CA GLN A 132 -8.08 11.59 -7.70
C GLN A 132 -8.78 10.45 -8.45
N TRP A 133 -8.36 10.14 -9.68
CA TRP A 133 -8.91 9.02 -10.45
C TRP A 133 -8.70 7.64 -9.79
N LEU A 134 -7.58 7.45 -9.08
CA LEU A 134 -7.35 6.26 -8.25
C LEU A 134 -8.19 6.27 -6.96
N LEU A 135 -8.38 7.44 -6.33
CA LEU A 135 -9.25 7.60 -5.16
C LEU A 135 -10.75 7.50 -5.50
N ASP A 136 -11.13 7.66 -6.77
CA ASP A 136 -12.48 7.44 -7.27
C ASP A 136 -12.72 5.99 -7.73
N ALA A 137 -11.74 5.10 -7.55
CA ALA A 137 -11.88 3.68 -7.90
C ALA A 137 -13.08 3.03 -7.19
N PRO A 138 -13.86 2.18 -7.87
CA PRO A 138 -14.88 1.36 -7.21
C PRO A 138 -14.28 0.41 -6.17
N ALA A 139 -13.16 -0.26 -6.49
CA ALA A 139 -12.44 -1.12 -5.55
C ALA A 139 -11.83 -0.35 -4.36
N PRO A 140 -12.25 -0.64 -3.11
CA PRO A 140 -11.68 -0.03 -1.91
C PRO A 140 -10.18 -0.32 -1.74
N SER A 141 -9.71 -1.48 -2.24
CA SER A 141 -8.30 -1.86 -2.20
C SER A 141 -7.40 -0.85 -2.92
N ILE A 142 -7.85 -0.33 -4.07
CA ILE A 142 -7.10 0.68 -4.84
C ILE A 142 -7.04 1.99 -4.05
N ARG A 143 -8.15 2.42 -3.45
CA ARG A 143 -8.22 3.64 -2.65
C ARG A 143 -7.34 3.53 -1.40
N TYR A 144 -7.44 2.41 -0.67
CA TYR A 144 -6.60 2.10 0.50
C TYR A 144 -5.11 2.13 0.15
N LEU A 145 -4.68 1.42 -0.89
CA LEU A 145 -3.29 1.37 -1.31
C LEU A 145 -2.78 2.73 -1.81
N THR A 146 -3.62 3.50 -2.50
CA THR A 146 -3.32 4.88 -2.91
C THR A 146 -3.05 5.75 -1.69
N LEU A 147 -3.95 5.75 -0.69
CA LEU A 147 -3.78 6.53 0.54
C LEU A 147 -2.52 6.11 1.30
N ARG A 148 -2.31 4.80 1.49
CA ARG A 148 -1.20 4.28 2.29
C ARG A 148 0.18 4.48 1.67
N HIS A 149 0.29 4.25 0.37
CA HIS A 149 1.59 4.08 -0.27
C HIS A 149 1.91 5.16 -1.29
N LEU A 150 0.90 5.72 -1.98
CA LEU A 150 1.13 6.81 -2.93
C LEU A 150 1.08 8.17 -2.22
N LEU A 151 0.14 8.35 -1.29
CA LEU A 151 0.02 9.55 -0.46
C LEU A 151 0.70 9.43 0.90
N GLU A 152 1.26 8.27 1.22
CA GLU A 152 2.03 8.02 2.46
C GLU A 152 1.25 8.36 3.75
N CYS A 153 -0.08 8.29 3.71
CA CYS A 153 -0.93 8.51 4.88
C CYS A 153 -0.69 7.39 5.91
N PRO A 154 -0.47 7.69 7.20
CA PRO A 154 -0.20 6.68 8.21
C PRO A 154 -1.38 5.71 8.36
N GLU A 155 -1.09 4.49 8.83
CA GLU A 155 -2.13 3.47 9.06
C GLU A 155 -3.24 3.99 9.99
N THR A 156 -2.91 4.87 10.94
CA THR A 156 -3.85 5.46 11.90
C THR A 156 -4.74 6.57 11.33
N ASP A 157 -4.53 6.99 10.08
CA ASP A 157 -5.33 8.01 9.42
C ASP A 157 -6.79 7.55 9.27
N ALA A 158 -7.75 8.46 9.51
CA ALA A 158 -9.17 8.12 9.55
C ALA A 158 -9.71 7.67 8.17
N GLU A 159 -9.23 8.27 7.08
CA GLU A 159 -9.63 7.89 5.72
C GLU A 159 -9.05 6.53 5.35
N VAL A 160 -7.77 6.30 5.68
CA VAL A 160 -7.11 5.00 5.53
C VAL A 160 -7.89 3.90 6.26
N GLN A 161 -8.24 4.13 7.53
CA GLN A 161 -8.99 3.17 8.34
C GLN A 161 -10.41 2.95 7.81
N ALA A 162 -11.03 3.96 7.22
CA ALA A 162 -12.33 3.81 6.56
C ALA A 162 -12.21 2.88 5.35
N GLU A 163 -11.26 3.13 4.45
CA GLU A 163 -11.04 2.29 3.28
C GLU A 163 -10.63 0.86 3.65
N ARG A 164 -9.79 0.69 4.68
CA ARG A 164 -9.39 -0.61 5.22
C ARG A 164 -10.59 -1.44 5.70
N ARG A 165 -11.58 -0.80 6.35
CA ARG A 165 -12.84 -1.46 6.73
C ARG A 165 -13.72 -1.74 5.50
N GLU A 166 -13.73 -0.82 4.54
CA GLU A 166 -14.53 -0.95 3.34
C GLU A 166 -14.06 -2.10 2.44
N VAL A 167 -12.74 -2.36 2.39
CA VAL A 167 -12.14 -3.54 1.75
C VAL A 167 -12.83 -4.83 2.22
N HIS A 168 -13.24 -4.94 3.48
CA HIS A 168 -13.87 -6.16 4.03
C HIS A 168 -15.39 -6.23 3.90
N THR A 169 -16.03 -5.13 3.48
CA THR A 169 -17.49 -5.02 3.45
C THR A 169 -18.04 -4.76 2.04
N SER A 170 -17.19 -4.38 1.09
CA SER A 170 -17.56 -4.18 -0.31
C SER A 170 -16.45 -4.63 -1.27
N GLY A 171 -16.79 -4.77 -2.55
CA GLY A 171 -15.86 -5.23 -3.58
C GLY A 171 -15.57 -6.74 -3.52
N PRO A 172 -14.46 -7.22 -4.09
CA PRO A 172 -14.20 -8.65 -4.28
C PRO A 172 -13.85 -9.42 -3.00
N VAL A 173 -13.24 -8.77 -2.00
CA VAL A 173 -12.79 -9.45 -0.76
C VAL A 173 -13.92 -10.12 0.01
N PRO A 174 -15.07 -9.48 0.34
CA PRO A 174 -16.17 -10.18 0.98
C PRO A 174 -16.73 -11.34 0.14
N THR A 175 -16.77 -11.19 -1.19
CA THR A 175 -17.19 -12.27 -2.11
C THR A 175 -16.26 -13.48 -2.03
N ILE A 176 -14.94 -13.25 -2.05
CA ILE A 176 -13.94 -14.32 -1.90
C ILE A 176 -14.12 -14.97 -0.53
N LEU A 177 -14.21 -14.19 0.56
CA LEU A 177 -14.31 -14.71 1.92
C LEU A 177 -15.62 -15.47 2.19
N ALA A 178 -16.71 -15.13 1.51
CA ALA A 178 -17.97 -15.86 1.59
C ALA A 178 -17.87 -17.30 1.04
N GLY A 179 -16.90 -17.57 0.18
CA GLY A 179 -16.63 -18.92 -0.34
C GLY A 179 -15.81 -19.81 0.59
N GLN A 180 -15.33 -19.29 1.73
CA GLN A 180 -14.51 -20.06 2.68
C GLN A 180 -15.39 -20.97 3.55
N THR A 181 -14.94 -22.20 3.75
CA THR A 181 -15.55 -23.16 4.68
C THR A 181 -15.09 -22.89 6.13
N GLU A 182 -15.72 -23.55 7.10
CA GLU A 182 -15.28 -23.51 8.50
C GLU A 182 -13.86 -24.07 8.69
N ALA A 183 -13.44 -25.03 7.86
CA ALA A 183 -12.10 -25.63 7.90
C ALA A 183 -11.00 -24.68 7.38
N GLY A 184 -11.36 -23.51 6.85
CA GLY A 184 -10.42 -22.50 6.34
C GLY A 184 -10.11 -22.64 4.85
N ASN A 185 -10.55 -23.71 4.21
CA ASN A 185 -10.38 -23.94 2.78
C ASN A 185 -11.55 -23.38 1.96
N TRP A 186 -11.48 -23.40 0.63
CA TRP A 186 -12.52 -22.86 -0.23
C TRP A 186 -13.47 -23.92 -0.78
N ALA A 187 -14.77 -23.62 -0.75
CA ALA A 187 -15.81 -24.56 -1.17
C ALA A 187 -15.64 -24.97 -2.64
N GLY A 188 -15.90 -26.24 -2.93
CA GLY A 188 -15.81 -26.79 -4.29
C GLY A 188 -14.38 -27.06 -4.78
N GLU A 189 -13.36 -26.90 -3.94
CA GLU A 189 -12.00 -27.31 -4.30
C GLU A 189 -11.82 -28.84 -4.25
N HIS A 190 -11.06 -29.38 -5.21
CA HIS A 190 -10.64 -30.79 -5.20
C HIS A 190 -9.28 -30.96 -4.52
N SER A 191 -8.50 -29.88 -4.47
CA SER A 191 -7.28 -29.76 -3.69
C SER A 191 -7.07 -28.29 -3.36
N TYR A 192 -6.16 -27.99 -2.44
CA TYR A 192 -5.79 -26.62 -2.11
C TYR A 192 -5.32 -25.80 -3.34
N TYR A 193 -5.00 -26.43 -4.48
CA TYR A 193 -4.52 -25.81 -5.71
C TYR A 193 -5.52 -25.84 -6.89
N THR A 194 -6.58 -26.66 -6.82
CA THR A 194 -7.53 -26.89 -7.93
C THR A 194 -8.98 -26.77 -7.45
N PRO A 195 -9.85 -25.98 -8.13
CA PRO A 195 -9.64 -25.34 -9.43
C PRO A 195 -8.69 -24.12 -9.41
N LYS A 196 -7.91 -23.98 -10.50
CA LYS A 196 -6.96 -22.87 -10.63
C LYS A 196 -7.68 -21.53 -10.51
N TYR A 197 -7.05 -20.62 -9.76
CA TYR A 197 -7.44 -19.23 -9.51
C TYR A 197 -8.59 -18.99 -8.54
N VAL A 198 -9.18 -20.04 -7.97
CA VAL A 198 -10.25 -19.92 -6.96
C VAL A 198 -10.11 -20.87 -5.76
N SER A 199 -9.28 -21.92 -5.83
CA SER A 199 -8.99 -22.77 -4.67
C SER A 199 -8.22 -22.02 -3.58
N THR A 200 -8.05 -22.64 -2.41
CA THR A 200 -7.48 -21.99 -1.22
C THR A 200 -6.16 -21.27 -1.47
N HIS A 201 -5.20 -21.91 -2.16
CA HIS A 201 -3.90 -21.29 -2.49
C HIS A 201 -4.06 -19.98 -3.27
N TRP A 202 -5.00 -19.91 -4.20
CA TRP A 202 -5.22 -18.75 -5.06
C TRP A 202 -6.06 -17.66 -4.39
N SER A 203 -7.08 -18.06 -3.63
CA SER A 203 -7.89 -17.14 -2.85
C SER A 203 -7.06 -16.44 -1.78
N MET A 204 -6.19 -17.17 -1.08
CA MET A 204 -5.27 -16.57 -0.10
C MET A 204 -4.31 -15.56 -0.75
N LEU A 205 -3.71 -15.93 -1.88
CA LEU A 205 -2.84 -15.00 -2.63
C LEU A 205 -3.60 -13.74 -3.07
N LEU A 206 -4.81 -13.91 -3.60
CA LEU A 206 -5.60 -12.80 -4.12
C LEU A 206 -6.06 -11.87 -2.99
N LEU A 207 -6.46 -12.41 -1.84
CA LEU A 207 -6.80 -11.62 -0.65
C LEU A 207 -5.60 -10.77 -0.19
N THR A 208 -4.38 -11.31 -0.26
CA THR A 208 -3.15 -10.56 0.04
C THR A 208 -2.91 -9.43 -0.98
N GLU A 209 -3.00 -9.70 -2.29
CA GLU A 209 -2.86 -8.66 -3.34
C GLU A 209 -3.96 -7.59 -3.28
N LEU A 210 -5.16 -7.95 -2.83
CA LEU A 210 -6.29 -7.03 -2.62
C LEU A 210 -6.20 -6.25 -1.30
N ALA A 211 -5.09 -6.36 -0.57
CA ALA A 211 -4.87 -5.66 0.70
C ALA A 211 -5.92 -5.97 1.78
N ALA A 212 -6.52 -7.16 1.77
CA ALA A 212 -7.36 -7.61 2.87
C ALA A 212 -6.53 -7.70 4.16
N ASP A 213 -7.08 -7.24 5.28
CA ASP A 213 -6.43 -7.32 6.60
C ASP A 213 -6.05 -8.77 6.97
N GLY A 214 -4.74 -9.06 7.05
CA GLY A 214 -4.22 -10.36 7.47
C GLY A 214 -4.53 -10.70 8.93
N GLY A 215 -4.95 -9.72 9.74
CA GLY A 215 -5.50 -9.94 11.08
C GLY A 215 -6.90 -10.54 11.09
N ASP A 216 -7.63 -10.54 9.97
CA ASP A 216 -8.98 -11.11 9.88
C ASP A 216 -8.95 -12.61 10.23
N PRO A 217 -9.81 -13.10 11.14
CA PRO A 217 -9.85 -14.50 11.54
C PRO A 217 -10.04 -15.48 10.37
N ARG A 218 -10.73 -15.08 9.30
CA ARG A 218 -10.94 -15.89 8.09
C ARG A 218 -9.63 -16.07 7.32
N LEU A 219 -8.86 -15.00 7.12
CA LEU A 219 -7.54 -15.06 6.48
C LEU A 219 -6.59 -15.94 7.29
N ARG A 220 -6.59 -15.78 8.62
CA ARG A 220 -5.78 -16.62 9.52
C ARG A 220 -6.14 -18.10 9.42
N ARG A 221 -7.44 -18.45 9.37
CA ARG A 221 -7.86 -19.84 9.14
C ARG A 221 -7.40 -20.39 7.80
N GLY A 222 -7.42 -19.59 6.74
CA GLY A 222 -6.92 -20.02 5.43
C GLY A 222 -5.41 -20.23 5.41
N ALA A 223 -4.65 -19.36 6.08
CA ALA A 223 -3.22 -19.54 6.28
C ALA A 223 -2.91 -20.81 7.10
N GLU A 224 -3.62 -21.03 8.21
CA GLU A 224 -3.48 -22.24 9.03
C GLU A 224 -3.78 -23.51 8.22
N PHE A 225 -4.89 -23.53 7.47
CA PHE A 225 -5.24 -24.64 6.59
C PHE A 225 -4.11 -24.94 5.60
N MET A 226 -3.57 -23.92 4.93
CA MET A 226 -2.49 -24.10 3.97
C MET A 226 -1.23 -24.65 4.63
N LEU A 227 -0.82 -24.10 5.78
CA LEU A 227 0.34 -24.60 6.53
C LEU A 227 0.17 -26.06 6.97
N ALA A 228 -1.03 -26.46 7.38
CA ALA A 228 -1.33 -27.85 7.73
C ALA A 228 -1.33 -28.76 6.50
N ALA A 229 -2.02 -28.36 5.43
CA ALA A 229 -2.21 -29.15 4.22
C ALA A 229 -0.90 -29.39 3.44
N THR A 230 0.05 -28.44 3.46
CA THR A 230 1.32 -28.57 2.75
C THR A 230 2.44 -29.20 3.59
N ARG A 231 2.23 -29.44 4.89
CA ARG A 231 3.30 -29.87 5.82
C ARG A 231 3.99 -31.16 5.39
N ALA A 232 3.21 -32.20 5.08
CA ALA A 232 3.74 -33.51 4.72
C ALA A 232 4.52 -33.47 3.39
N GLU A 233 4.00 -32.73 2.41
CA GLU A 233 4.64 -32.56 1.11
C GLU A 233 5.93 -31.76 1.20
N LEU A 234 5.94 -30.68 1.99
CA LEU A 234 7.15 -29.88 2.24
C LEU A 234 8.24 -30.71 2.93
N GLY A 235 7.87 -31.49 3.96
CA GLY A 235 8.79 -32.40 4.64
C GLY A 235 9.41 -33.40 3.67
N LYS A 236 8.58 -34.10 2.89
CA LYS A 236 9.04 -35.01 1.84
C LYS A 236 9.94 -34.32 0.81
N ALA A 237 9.61 -33.10 0.40
CA ALA A 237 10.40 -32.34 -0.56
C ALA A 237 11.76 -31.93 0.01
N LEU A 238 11.84 -31.62 1.30
CA LEU A 238 13.10 -31.36 1.98
C LEU A 238 13.94 -32.64 2.09
N ASP A 239 13.37 -33.75 2.55
CA ASP A 239 14.05 -35.03 2.76
C ASP A 239 14.59 -35.62 1.45
N GLU A 240 13.80 -35.56 0.37
CA GLU A 240 14.16 -36.10 -0.94
C GLU A 240 15.04 -35.14 -1.77
N GLY A 241 15.36 -33.95 -1.24
CA GLY A 241 16.14 -32.96 -2.00
C GLY A 241 15.42 -32.41 -3.25
N LYS A 242 14.08 -32.43 -3.26
CA LYS A 242 13.27 -31.91 -4.38
C LYS A 242 13.52 -30.42 -4.61
N ARG A 243 13.44 -30.02 -5.88
CA ARG A 243 13.69 -28.66 -6.36
C ARG A 243 12.50 -28.12 -7.14
N GLY A 244 12.47 -26.80 -7.31
CA GLY A 244 11.46 -26.07 -8.07
C GLY A 244 10.18 -25.81 -7.29
N LEU A 245 9.13 -25.42 -8.01
CA LEU A 245 7.87 -24.91 -7.41
C LEU A 245 8.08 -23.70 -6.49
N SER A 246 9.16 -22.95 -6.67
CA SER A 246 9.50 -21.76 -5.89
C SER A 246 8.38 -20.70 -5.96
N CYS A 247 7.60 -20.66 -7.04
CA CYS A 247 6.42 -19.81 -7.14
C CYS A 247 5.28 -20.23 -6.19
N PHE A 248 5.06 -21.53 -5.99
CA PHE A 248 4.07 -22.03 -5.03
C PHE A 248 4.51 -21.75 -3.60
N TRP A 249 5.75 -22.13 -3.25
CA TRP A 249 6.28 -21.93 -1.90
C TRP A 249 6.47 -20.46 -1.55
N GLY A 250 6.86 -19.63 -2.52
CA GLY A 250 6.91 -18.17 -2.37
C GLY A 250 5.54 -17.57 -2.10
N ASN A 251 4.52 -17.93 -2.90
CA ASN A 251 3.15 -17.47 -2.64
C ASN A 251 2.65 -17.91 -1.26
N LEU A 252 2.88 -19.18 -0.88
CA LEU A 252 2.56 -19.68 0.46
C LEU A 252 3.20 -18.81 1.54
N LEU A 253 4.53 -18.64 1.49
CA LEU A 253 5.28 -17.83 2.44
C LEU A 253 4.75 -16.40 2.53
N ARG A 254 4.40 -15.79 1.40
CA ARG A 254 3.90 -14.41 1.38
C ARG A 254 2.60 -14.25 2.17
N TYR A 255 1.55 -15.02 1.86
CA TYR A 255 0.26 -14.78 2.50
C TYR A 255 0.20 -15.26 3.95
N VAL A 256 1.00 -16.25 4.34
CA VAL A 256 1.07 -16.66 5.77
C VAL A 256 1.80 -15.62 6.61
N LEU A 257 2.87 -14.99 6.08
CA LEU A 257 3.51 -13.84 6.72
C LEU A 257 2.53 -12.67 6.86
N HIS A 258 1.79 -12.37 5.78
CA HIS A 258 0.72 -11.36 5.80
C HIS A 258 -0.33 -11.63 6.88
N CYS A 259 -0.66 -12.90 7.14
CA CYS A 259 -1.60 -13.30 8.19
C CYS A 259 -1.01 -13.32 9.62
N GLY A 260 0.25 -12.93 9.79
CA GLY A 260 0.91 -12.83 11.10
C GLY A 260 1.55 -14.13 11.60
N TYR A 261 1.80 -15.12 10.73
CA TYR A 261 2.43 -16.39 11.10
C TYR A 261 3.96 -16.35 11.09
N ALA A 262 4.59 -15.17 11.17
CA ALA A 262 6.04 -15.04 11.10
C ALA A 262 6.81 -15.81 12.18
N ALA A 263 6.18 -16.09 13.33
CA ALA A 263 6.76 -16.89 14.42
C ALA A 263 6.36 -18.38 14.38
N ASP A 264 5.60 -18.83 13.38
CA ASP A 264 5.19 -20.22 13.27
C ASP A 264 6.36 -21.10 12.80
N PRO A 265 6.67 -22.21 13.48
CA PRO A 265 7.83 -23.05 13.15
C PRO A 265 7.75 -23.69 11.76
N ARG A 266 6.54 -23.85 11.19
CA ARG A 266 6.38 -24.37 9.82
C ARG A 266 6.92 -23.40 8.78
N MET A 267 7.02 -22.11 9.11
CA MET A 267 7.59 -21.10 8.21
C MET A 267 9.05 -21.34 7.90
N GLU A 268 9.80 -21.79 8.90
CA GLU A 268 11.22 -22.04 8.74
C GLU A 268 11.46 -23.11 7.67
N ALA A 269 10.64 -24.15 7.61
CA ALA A 269 10.74 -25.17 6.56
C ALA A 269 10.53 -24.59 5.16
N VAL A 270 9.60 -23.65 4.99
CA VAL A 270 9.34 -23.01 3.70
C VAL A 270 10.51 -22.11 3.30
N VAL A 271 11.02 -21.30 4.23
CA VAL A 271 12.20 -20.45 3.98
C VAL A 271 13.42 -21.31 3.64
N ARG A 272 13.65 -22.42 4.37
CA ARG A 272 14.75 -23.37 4.11
C ARG A 272 14.67 -23.95 2.72
N TYR A 273 13.46 -24.33 2.29
CA TYR A 273 13.23 -24.84 0.95
C TYR A 273 13.60 -23.80 -0.11
N LEU A 274 13.13 -22.55 0.04
CA LEU A 274 13.40 -21.47 -0.91
C LEU A 274 14.89 -21.09 -0.96
N VAL A 275 15.58 -21.03 0.18
CA VAL A 275 17.02 -20.78 0.25
C VAL A 275 17.82 -21.88 -0.45
N ARG A 276 17.47 -23.16 -0.20
CA ARG A 276 18.12 -24.29 -0.89
C ARG A 276 17.89 -24.23 -2.40
N ASP A 277 16.66 -23.92 -2.82
CA ASP A 277 16.29 -23.83 -4.24
C ASP A 277 16.99 -22.66 -4.94
N ALA A 278 17.24 -21.55 -4.24
CA ALA A 278 18.02 -20.41 -4.71
C ALA A 278 19.51 -20.72 -4.93
N GLY A 279 20.09 -21.53 -4.04
CA GLY A 279 21.50 -21.93 -4.08
C GLY A 279 21.70 -23.15 -4.98
N GLU A 280 21.52 -24.34 -4.41
CA GLU A 280 21.75 -25.62 -5.09
C GLU A 280 20.78 -25.84 -6.25
N GLY A 281 19.56 -25.30 -6.14
CA GLY A 281 18.51 -25.52 -7.14
C GLY A 281 18.60 -24.62 -8.37
N GLY A 282 19.30 -23.49 -8.28
CA GLY A 282 19.46 -22.54 -9.38
C GLY A 282 18.13 -22.08 -10.00
N TRP A 283 17.07 -21.98 -9.18
CA TRP A 283 15.73 -21.55 -9.62
C TRP A 283 15.05 -22.44 -10.67
N ARG A 284 15.49 -23.70 -10.82
CA ARG A 284 14.96 -24.62 -11.83
C ARG A 284 13.51 -24.98 -11.55
N CYS A 285 12.70 -25.13 -12.60
CA CYS A 285 11.30 -25.48 -12.47
C CYS A 285 10.93 -26.65 -13.39
N PRO A 286 10.26 -27.70 -12.88
CA PRO A 286 9.83 -28.83 -13.71
C PRO A 286 8.80 -28.43 -14.77
N TYR A 287 8.08 -27.32 -14.55
CA TYR A 287 7.13 -26.76 -15.53
C TYR A 287 7.79 -25.80 -16.53
N ASN A 288 9.10 -25.61 -16.46
CA ASN A 288 9.92 -24.88 -17.43
C ASN A 288 11.01 -25.81 -18.00
N ASP A 289 10.67 -27.08 -18.23
CA ASP A 289 11.59 -28.12 -18.73
C ASP A 289 12.89 -28.22 -17.90
N ASP A 290 12.76 -28.11 -16.57
CA ASP A 290 13.85 -28.09 -15.59
C ASP A 290 14.90 -26.99 -15.81
N LEU A 291 14.57 -25.94 -16.57
CA LEU A 291 15.37 -24.75 -16.73
C LEU A 291 15.10 -23.73 -15.60
N PRO A 292 16.08 -22.85 -15.28
CA PRO A 292 15.87 -21.72 -14.37
C PRO A 292 14.65 -20.88 -14.78
N CYS A 293 13.79 -20.55 -13.81
CA CYS A 293 12.48 -19.98 -14.08
C CYS A 293 12.33 -18.60 -13.43
N ALA A 294 12.22 -17.55 -14.25
CA ALA A 294 12.04 -16.17 -13.77
C ALA A 294 10.77 -15.99 -12.92
N TRP A 295 9.67 -16.68 -13.27
CA TRP A 295 8.44 -16.67 -12.46
C TRP A 295 8.66 -17.27 -11.06
N GLY A 296 9.42 -18.36 -10.98
CA GLY A 296 9.78 -18.99 -9.70
C GLY A 296 10.62 -18.07 -8.83
N ALA A 297 11.72 -17.56 -9.39
CA ALA A 297 12.63 -16.67 -8.69
C ALA A 297 11.93 -15.39 -8.19
N ALA A 298 11.19 -14.70 -9.05
CA ALA A 298 10.51 -13.45 -8.68
C ALA A 298 9.48 -13.66 -7.55
N ARG A 299 8.72 -14.76 -7.57
CA ARG A 299 7.75 -15.09 -6.52
C ARG A 299 8.42 -15.51 -5.20
N ALA A 300 9.55 -16.21 -5.27
CA ALA A 300 10.34 -16.53 -4.10
C ALA A 300 10.91 -15.25 -3.46
N LEU A 301 11.51 -14.36 -4.27
CA LEU A 301 12.06 -13.09 -3.81
C LEU A 301 11.00 -12.18 -3.21
N TRP A 302 9.80 -12.13 -3.81
CA TRP A 302 8.67 -11.42 -3.24
C TRP A 302 8.34 -11.89 -1.83
N ALA A 303 8.38 -13.20 -1.60
CA ALA A 303 8.11 -13.76 -0.29
C ALA A 303 9.24 -13.50 0.72
N LEU A 304 10.50 -13.63 0.29
CA LEU A 304 11.67 -13.37 1.13
C LEU A 304 11.77 -11.88 1.53
N ALA A 305 11.35 -10.96 0.65
CA ALA A 305 11.29 -9.52 0.95
C ALA A 305 10.32 -9.19 2.11
N ALA A 306 9.32 -10.03 2.36
CA ALA A 306 8.35 -9.84 3.45
C ALA A 306 8.81 -10.40 4.80
N LEU A 307 9.98 -11.04 4.88
CA LEU A 307 10.48 -11.59 6.13
C LEU A 307 10.80 -10.45 7.13
N PRO A 308 10.40 -10.57 8.40
CA PRO A 308 10.74 -9.56 9.39
C PRO A 308 12.25 -9.58 9.65
N ALA A 309 12.84 -8.39 9.83
CA ALA A 309 14.28 -8.21 10.09
C ALA A 309 14.78 -9.00 11.32
N ARG A 310 13.89 -9.29 12.29
CA ARG A 310 14.13 -10.15 13.44
C ARG A 310 13.15 -11.32 13.40
N SER A 311 13.45 -12.33 12.58
CA SER A 311 12.78 -13.62 12.70
C SER A 311 13.52 -14.45 13.75
N GLY A 312 12.81 -15.17 14.61
CA GLY A 312 13.39 -16.20 15.49
C GLY A 312 13.81 -17.46 14.72
N SER A 313 14.03 -17.33 13.40
CA SER A 313 14.36 -18.40 12.48
C SER A 313 15.77 -18.92 12.74
N SER A 314 15.95 -20.24 12.70
CA SER A 314 17.29 -20.83 12.76
C SER A 314 18.11 -20.61 11.47
N ILE A 315 17.43 -20.28 10.35
CA ILE A 315 18.08 -19.92 9.09
C ILE A 315 18.74 -18.55 9.26
N GLY A 316 20.04 -18.48 8.97
CA GLY A 316 20.81 -17.26 9.13
C GLY A 316 20.31 -16.17 8.19
N LYS A 317 20.33 -14.92 8.68
CA LYS A 317 20.06 -13.72 7.85
C LYS A 317 20.90 -13.72 6.56
N ALA A 318 22.16 -14.16 6.67
CA ALA A 318 23.08 -14.29 5.56
C ALA A 318 22.61 -15.27 4.47
N ASP A 319 21.95 -16.37 4.84
CA ASP A 319 21.45 -17.35 3.87
C ASP A 319 20.26 -16.81 3.08
N VAL A 320 19.38 -16.06 3.75
CA VAL A 320 18.26 -15.36 3.10
C VAL A 320 18.78 -14.26 2.18
N GLU A 321 19.76 -13.48 2.62
CA GLU A 321 20.41 -12.45 1.79
C GLU A 321 21.12 -13.07 0.57
N ALA A 322 21.80 -14.20 0.75
CA ALA A 322 22.42 -14.93 -0.37
C ALA A 322 21.39 -15.46 -1.36
N ALA A 323 20.24 -15.95 -0.88
CA ALA A 323 19.13 -16.37 -1.74
C ALA A 323 18.52 -15.18 -2.50
N ILE A 324 18.31 -14.04 -1.85
CA ILE A 324 17.86 -12.80 -2.50
C ILE A 324 18.87 -12.38 -3.58
N GLN A 325 20.17 -12.34 -3.25
CA GLN A 325 21.22 -11.94 -4.18
C GLN A 325 21.30 -12.89 -5.38
N SER A 326 21.18 -14.21 -5.18
CA SER A 326 21.10 -15.18 -6.27
C SER A 326 19.95 -14.87 -7.23
N GLY A 327 18.79 -14.49 -6.69
CA GLY A 327 17.63 -14.13 -7.50
C GLY A 327 17.79 -12.79 -8.22
N LEU A 328 18.40 -11.78 -7.58
CA LEU A 328 18.71 -10.49 -8.22
C LEU A 328 19.72 -10.68 -9.37
N THR A 329 20.79 -11.44 -9.12
CA THR A 329 21.76 -11.79 -10.16
C THR A 329 21.08 -12.51 -11.33
N PHE A 330 20.17 -13.44 -11.06
CA PHE A 330 19.42 -14.13 -12.12
C PHE A 330 18.44 -13.21 -12.85
N LEU A 331 17.67 -12.37 -12.14
CA LEU A 331 16.60 -11.56 -12.73
C LEU A 331 17.08 -10.33 -13.47
N VAL A 332 18.13 -9.65 -12.98
CA VAL A 332 18.51 -8.32 -13.48
C VAL A 332 20.00 -8.14 -13.76
N GLU A 333 20.87 -9.10 -13.43
CA GLU A 333 22.32 -8.98 -13.72
C GLU A 333 22.74 -9.85 -14.91
N LYS A 334 22.33 -11.13 -14.92
CA LYS A 334 22.64 -12.08 -16.00
C LYS A 334 21.64 -12.03 -17.16
N HIS A 335 20.43 -11.54 -16.88
CA HIS A 335 19.31 -11.49 -17.79
C HIS A 335 18.64 -10.11 -17.69
N HIS A 336 17.91 -9.76 -18.74
CA HIS A 336 17.32 -8.43 -18.89
C HIS A 336 15.80 -8.55 -18.99
N LEU A 337 15.11 -7.76 -18.15
CA LEU A 337 13.66 -7.84 -17.98
C LEU A 337 12.88 -7.53 -19.27
N VAL A 338 13.34 -6.58 -20.08
CA VAL A 338 12.63 -6.07 -21.27
C VAL A 338 12.84 -6.96 -22.49
N GLU A 339 13.98 -7.64 -22.54
CA GLU A 339 14.37 -8.62 -23.55
C GLU A 339 13.76 -9.99 -23.23
N ALA A 340 13.52 -10.25 -21.94
CA ALA A 340 13.03 -11.52 -21.40
C ALA A 340 13.87 -12.70 -21.88
N ASP A 341 15.19 -12.54 -21.85
CA ASP A 341 16.22 -13.48 -22.32
C ASP A 341 16.48 -14.63 -21.32
N TYR A 342 15.49 -14.97 -20.50
CA TYR A 342 15.56 -16.06 -19.53
C TYR A 342 15.51 -17.43 -20.21
N PRO A 343 16.10 -18.47 -19.59
CA PRO A 343 16.02 -19.84 -20.09
C PRO A 343 14.56 -20.32 -20.21
N ILE A 344 14.16 -20.70 -21.42
CA ILE A 344 12.85 -21.26 -21.72
C ILE A 344 12.93 -22.20 -22.92
N SER A 345 12.07 -23.21 -22.92
CA SER A 345 11.79 -24.02 -24.10
C SER A 345 10.70 -23.35 -24.95
N GLY A 346 11.04 -22.97 -26.18
CA GLY A 346 10.12 -22.30 -27.10
C GLY A 346 10.15 -20.79 -26.99
N ARG A 347 8.99 -20.15 -26.80
CA ARG A 347 8.85 -18.69 -26.86
C ARG A 347 8.43 -18.11 -25.52
N THR A 348 8.94 -16.92 -25.22
CA THR A 348 8.53 -16.12 -24.05
C THR A 348 7.01 -15.93 -24.04
N HIS A 349 6.40 -16.20 -22.88
CA HIS A 349 4.96 -16.11 -22.73
C HIS A 349 4.47 -14.65 -22.84
N PRO A 350 3.43 -14.33 -23.63
CA PRO A 350 2.99 -12.94 -23.87
C PRO A 350 2.53 -12.16 -22.64
N LEU A 351 2.29 -12.84 -21.51
CA LEU A 351 1.95 -12.17 -20.24
C LEU A 351 3.11 -11.36 -19.69
N TRP A 352 4.36 -11.76 -19.97
CA TRP A 352 5.55 -11.12 -19.43
C TRP A 352 5.61 -9.62 -19.72
N PHE A 353 5.14 -9.21 -20.89
CA PHE A 353 5.18 -7.82 -21.37
C PHE A 353 3.88 -7.04 -21.16
N ARG A 354 2.90 -7.62 -20.46
CA ARG A 354 1.63 -6.95 -20.11
C ARG A 354 1.71 -6.47 -18.67
N LEU A 355 0.99 -5.40 -18.34
CA LEU A 355 0.86 -4.92 -16.96
C LEU A 355 -0.37 -5.61 -16.36
N ASN A 356 -0.17 -6.78 -15.75
CA ASN A 356 -1.29 -7.66 -15.41
C ASN A 356 -1.77 -7.45 -13.97
N PHE A 357 -3.09 -7.50 -13.81
CA PHE A 357 -3.71 -7.73 -12.51
C PHE A 357 -5.06 -8.47 -12.66
N PRO A 358 -5.34 -9.52 -11.87
CA PRO A 358 -4.42 -10.17 -10.93
C PRO A 358 -3.39 -11.06 -11.63
N LEU A 359 -2.32 -11.40 -10.92
CA LEU A 359 -1.34 -12.44 -11.27
C LEU A 359 -1.28 -13.50 -10.19
N PHE A 360 -1.05 -14.77 -10.58
CA PHE A 360 -1.08 -15.90 -9.65
C PHE A 360 0.30 -16.55 -9.46
N TYR A 361 0.66 -17.55 -10.27
CA TYR A 361 2.03 -18.09 -10.27
C TYR A 361 2.92 -17.39 -11.31
N GLN A 362 2.30 -16.71 -12.27
CA GLN A 362 2.97 -15.95 -13.31
C GLN A 362 3.52 -14.64 -12.73
N THR A 363 4.52 -14.10 -13.41
CA THR A 363 5.02 -12.74 -13.21
C THR A 363 5.15 -12.03 -14.56
N ASP A 364 5.17 -10.70 -14.49
CA ASP A 364 5.48 -9.81 -15.61
C ASP A 364 6.57 -8.81 -15.19
N VAL A 365 7.00 -7.95 -16.12
CA VAL A 365 8.02 -6.93 -15.83
C VAL A 365 7.62 -6.04 -14.64
N LEU A 366 6.34 -5.65 -14.55
CA LEU A 366 5.86 -4.80 -13.45
C LEU A 366 5.89 -5.52 -12.11
N PHE A 367 5.55 -6.80 -12.06
CA PHE A 367 5.69 -7.62 -10.86
C PHE A 367 7.14 -7.72 -10.40
N VAL A 368 8.09 -7.94 -11.32
CA VAL A 368 9.51 -7.97 -10.93
C VAL A 368 9.96 -6.63 -10.39
N LEU A 369 9.58 -5.51 -11.03
CA LEU A 369 9.86 -4.17 -10.51
C LEU A 369 9.24 -3.93 -9.12
N ARG A 370 8.03 -4.42 -8.86
CA ARG A 370 7.43 -4.39 -7.52
C ARG A 370 8.28 -5.15 -6.50
N VAL A 371 8.81 -6.31 -6.86
CA VAL A 371 9.71 -7.08 -5.99
C VAL A 371 11.00 -6.32 -5.71
N LEU A 372 11.61 -5.72 -6.73
CA LEU A 372 12.80 -4.87 -6.55
C LEU A 372 12.50 -3.66 -5.65
N ALA A 373 11.30 -3.07 -5.74
CA ALA A 373 10.87 -1.97 -4.88
C ALA A 373 10.81 -2.38 -3.41
N GLU A 374 10.30 -3.57 -3.11
CA GLU A 374 10.22 -4.12 -1.75
C GLU A 374 11.59 -4.52 -1.19
N LEU A 375 12.53 -4.91 -2.07
CA LEU A 375 13.91 -5.23 -1.73
C LEU A 375 14.84 -4.00 -1.68
N ASP A 376 14.34 -2.80 -1.95
CA ASP A 376 15.14 -1.57 -2.10
C ASP A 376 16.25 -1.70 -3.16
N ALA A 377 15.96 -2.39 -4.26
CA ALA A 377 16.93 -2.74 -5.32
C ALA A 377 16.58 -2.12 -6.69
N LEU A 378 15.78 -1.04 -6.72
CA LEU A 378 15.39 -0.37 -7.96
C LEU A 378 16.51 0.48 -8.59
N ASP A 379 17.54 0.82 -7.81
CA ASP A 379 18.74 1.53 -8.26
C ASP A 379 19.76 0.60 -8.97
N HIS A 380 19.52 -0.72 -8.93
CA HIS A 380 20.35 -1.70 -9.63
C HIS A 380 20.42 -1.36 -11.14
N PRO A 381 21.61 -1.37 -11.77
CA PRO A 381 21.76 -1.00 -13.19
C PRO A 381 20.85 -1.77 -14.15
N GLY A 382 20.62 -3.06 -13.87
CA GLY A 382 19.71 -3.91 -14.65
C GLY A 382 18.22 -3.61 -14.50
N ALA A 383 17.81 -2.85 -13.48
CA ALA A 383 16.42 -2.40 -13.32
C ALA A 383 16.11 -1.19 -14.24
N ARG A 384 17.12 -0.40 -14.59
CA ARG A 384 16.95 0.86 -15.33
C ARG A 384 16.24 0.69 -16.68
N PRO A 385 16.61 -0.26 -17.56
CA PRO A 385 15.88 -0.46 -18.82
C PRO A 385 14.41 -0.80 -18.61
N ALA A 386 14.07 -1.54 -17.56
CA ALA A 386 12.70 -1.88 -17.22
C ALA A 386 11.90 -0.69 -16.68
N LEU A 387 12.54 0.21 -15.91
CA LEU A 387 11.94 1.48 -15.47
C LEU A 387 11.66 2.41 -16.66
N GLU A 388 12.62 2.56 -17.58
CA GLU A 388 12.46 3.32 -18.82
C GLU A 388 11.34 2.73 -19.69
N TRP A 389 11.30 1.40 -19.81
CA TRP A 389 10.22 0.68 -20.47
C TRP A 389 8.88 0.96 -19.81
N LEU A 390 8.79 0.90 -18.48
CA LEU A 390 7.55 1.17 -17.75
C LEU A 390 7.06 2.59 -17.99
N VAL A 391 7.94 3.59 -17.96
CA VAL A 391 7.59 4.99 -18.29
C VAL A 391 7.10 5.11 -19.73
N SER A 392 7.74 4.42 -20.68
CA SER A 392 7.30 4.42 -22.09
C SER A 392 5.91 3.81 -22.30
N ARG A 393 5.40 3.01 -21.33
CA ARG A 393 4.04 2.46 -21.35
C ARG A 393 2.98 3.42 -20.81
N ARG A 394 3.38 4.56 -20.22
CA ARG A 394 2.45 5.60 -19.77
C ARG A 394 1.78 6.22 -20.98
N GLN A 395 0.45 6.24 -20.98
CA GLN A 395 -0.36 6.81 -22.04
C GLN A 395 -0.41 8.34 -21.93
N ALA A 396 -0.88 9.02 -22.99
CA ALA A 396 -1.00 10.48 -23.02
C ALA A 396 -1.92 11.06 -21.93
N ASN A 397 -2.87 10.26 -21.42
CA ASN A 397 -3.72 10.63 -20.29
C ASN A 397 -3.04 10.44 -18.92
N GLY A 398 -1.76 10.04 -18.88
CA GLY A 398 -0.99 9.82 -17.67
C GLY A 398 -1.17 8.44 -17.02
N HIS A 399 -1.99 7.55 -17.59
CA HIS A 399 -2.33 6.24 -17.01
C HIS A 399 -1.58 5.10 -17.71
N TRP A 400 -1.61 3.91 -17.12
CA TRP A 400 -1.08 2.69 -17.72
C TRP A 400 -2.21 1.76 -18.16
N ARG A 401 -2.04 1.17 -19.35
CA ARG A 401 -2.96 0.16 -19.87
C ARG A 401 -2.68 -1.18 -19.21
N GLY A 402 -3.65 -1.66 -18.42
CA GLY A 402 -3.58 -2.94 -17.73
C GLY A 402 -4.14 -4.10 -18.55
N ALA A 403 -3.89 -5.32 -18.06
CA ALA A 403 -4.46 -6.57 -18.57
C ALA A 403 -4.98 -7.45 -17.44
N SER A 404 -6.13 -8.08 -17.63
CA SER A 404 -6.69 -9.05 -16.68
C SER A 404 -6.92 -10.40 -17.38
N PRO A 405 -5.85 -11.19 -17.57
CA PRO A 405 -5.91 -12.43 -18.37
C PRO A 405 -6.78 -13.53 -17.75
N PHE A 406 -7.06 -13.44 -16.44
CA PHE A 406 -7.78 -14.46 -15.68
C PHE A 406 -9.17 -14.01 -15.23
N ARG A 407 -9.66 -12.86 -15.68
CA ARG A 407 -10.96 -12.28 -15.31
C ARG A 407 -12.11 -13.30 -15.30
N ARG A 408 -12.20 -14.14 -16.32
CA ARG A 408 -13.29 -15.13 -16.48
C ARG A 408 -13.05 -16.45 -15.72
N ARG A 409 -11.93 -16.58 -15.01
CA ARG A 409 -11.49 -17.80 -14.33
C ARG A 409 -11.26 -17.61 -12.84
N THR A 410 -11.42 -16.39 -12.34
CA THR A 410 -11.24 -16.00 -10.93
C THR A 410 -12.56 -15.48 -10.38
N TRP A 411 -12.56 -15.10 -9.10
CA TRP A 411 -13.67 -14.48 -8.39
C TRP A 411 -14.24 -13.25 -9.10
N GLU A 412 -15.57 -13.10 -9.03
CA GLU A 412 -16.29 -11.94 -9.53
C GLU A 412 -15.89 -10.64 -8.80
N GLY A 413 -15.95 -9.50 -9.50
CA GLY A 413 -15.59 -8.20 -8.94
C GLY A 413 -14.08 -7.93 -8.85
N VAL A 414 -13.23 -8.87 -9.28
CA VAL A 414 -11.78 -8.68 -9.27
C VAL A 414 -11.34 -7.97 -10.55
N ALA A 415 -10.89 -6.71 -10.39
CA ALA A 415 -10.47 -5.85 -11.49
C ALA A 415 -11.55 -5.69 -12.56
N ASP A 416 -12.80 -5.46 -12.14
CA ASP A 416 -13.99 -5.52 -12.98
C ASP A 416 -14.03 -4.41 -14.04
N GLY A 417 -14.35 -4.80 -15.27
CA GLY A 417 -14.17 -3.97 -16.46
C GLY A 417 -12.74 -3.46 -16.72
N ARG A 418 -12.62 -2.69 -17.80
CA ARG A 418 -11.33 -2.21 -18.33
C ARG A 418 -10.71 -1.14 -17.45
N GLU A 419 -11.50 -0.20 -16.96
CA GLU A 419 -10.99 0.96 -16.23
C GLU A 419 -10.37 0.55 -14.89
N GLU A 420 -10.99 -0.37 -14.15
CA GLU A 420 -10.41 -0.85 -12.89
C GLU A 420 -9.12 -1.65 -13.12
N THR A 421 -9.00 -2.36 -14.23
CA THR A 421 -7.74 -3.02 -14.62
C THR A 421 -6.64 -1.99 -14.90
N ASP A 422 -6.97 -0.91 -15.61
CA ASP A 422 -6.03 0.18 -15.87
C ASP A 422 -5.65 0.90 -14.55
N ARG A 423 -6.58 1.03 -13.59
CA ARG A 423 -6.28 1.58 -12.25
C ARG A 423 -5.28 0.70 -11.48
N TRP A 424 -5.46 -0.62 -11.45
CA TRP A 424 -4.50 -1.53 -10.81
C TRP A 424 -3.10 -1.45 -11.41
N ALA A 425 -3.00 -1.48 -12.74
CA ALA A 425 -1.73 -1.34 -13.43
C ALA A 425 -1.08 0.03 -13.15
N SER A 426 -1.88 1.09 -13.17
CA SER A 426 -1.42 2.46 -12.93
C SER A 426 -0.96 2.68 -11.49
N LEU A 427 -1.70 2.17 -10.50
CA LEU A 427 -1.31 2.22 -9.09
C LEU A 427 0.03 1.52 -8.87
N HIS A 428 0.18 0.28 -9.35
CA HIS A 428 1.44 -0.44 -9.18
C HIS A 428 2.62 0.23 -9.92
N ALA A 429 2.39 0.76 -11.13
CA ALA A 429 3.42 1.49 -11.87
C ALA A 429 3.84 2.77 -11.12
N ALA A 430 2.88 3.54 -10.62
CA ALA A 430 3.10 4.74 -9.83
C ALA A 430 3.94 4.47 -8.57
N LEU A 431 3.59 3.42 -7.82
CA LEU A 431 4.32 3.04 -6.61
C LEU A 431 5.78 2.66 -6.91
N VAL A 432 6.03 1.91 -8.00
CA VAL A 432 7.38 1.58 -8.44
C VAL A 432 8.17 2.84 -8.80
N LEU A 433 7.60 3.72 -9.62
CA LEU A 433 8.29 4.92 -10.10
C LEU A 433 8.57 5.93 -8.98
N ARG A 434 7.64 6.08 -8.04
CA ARG A 434 7.85 6.88 -6.82
C ARG A 434 8.98 6.29 -5.97
N ARG A 435 9.00 4.98 -5.77
CA ARG A 435 10.06 4.32 -4.98
C ARG A 435 11.44 4.43 -5.65
N ALA A 436 11.49 4.39 -6.98
CA ALA A 436 12.69 4.65 -7.77
C ALA A 436 13.12 6.13 -7.79
N ARG A 437 12.29 7.05 -7.27
CA ARG A 437 12.45 8.51 -7.42
C ARG A 437 12.63 8.92 -8.88
N TRP A 438 11.92 8.23 -9.78
CA TRP A 438 12.02 8.48 -11.21
C TRP A 438 11.32 9.79 -11.56
N PRO A 439 11.95 10.71 -12.31
CA PRO A 439 11.33 11.99 -12.65
C PRO A 439 10.19 11.76 -13.66
N VAL A 440 8.96 11.73 -13.17
CA VAL A 440 7.74 11.59 -13.99
C VAL A 440 6.84 12.79 -13.74
N PRO A 441 6.49 13.59 -14.75
CA PRO A 441 5.58 14.72 -14.56
C PRO A 441 4.21 14.26 -14.02
N GLY A 442 3.77 14.82 -12.88
CA GLY A 442 2.50 14.46 -12.23
C GLY A 442 2.52 13.07 -11.57
N LEU A 443 3.62 12.70 -10.91
CA LEU A 443 3.77 11.46 -10.12
C LEU A 443 4.79 11.62 -8.99
#